data_AF-A0A938J017-F1
#
_entry.id   AF-A0A938J017-F1
#
_cell.length_a   1.000
_cell.length_b   1.000
_cell.length_c   1.000
_cell.angle_alpha   90.00
_cell.angle_beta   90.00
_cell.angle_gamma   90.00
#
_symmetry.space_group_name_H-M   'P 1'
#
loop_
_entity.id
_entity.type
_entity.pdbx_description
1 polymer ?
#
loop_
_entity_poly.entity_id
_entity_poly.type
_entity_poly.pdbx_seq_one_letter_code
_entity_poly.pdbx_strand_id
1 'polypeptide(L)'
;MCTSTATSRRCDHDPPVSHVRRVPQNRTRRLVLAGLLAGLLIGAACSNGADDSTGTAADSPDQATSTEAPPTTALSGPPVGAVAQGLRSITPGVCFWPPEDDPGAEDTAVWVVDCAVPHRHEILDVIRYDGPVAREGRFPGSSVIEDWANEQCYARFEPFVGSPWTRSELDLYSWWPSAASWDRADRSVICVVFDPSDEVVTSSFRDTRR
;
A
#
# COMPACT_ATOMS: atom_id res chain seq x y z
N MET A 1 -40.67 49.98 -6.97
CA MET A 1 -40.67 50.52 -5.60
C MET A 1 -41.20 49.44 -4.66
N CYS A 2 -40.31 48.77 -3.92
CA CYS A 2 -40.62 48.02 -2.71
C CYS A 2 -39.47 48.29 -1.74
N THR A 3 -39.80 48.92 -0.63
CA THR A 3 -38.90 49.35 0.43
C THR A 3 -38.83 48.30 1.55
N SER A 4 -37.60 48.08 2.04
CA SER A 4 -37.18 47.77 3.42
C SER A 4 -37.83 46.61 4.18
N THR A 5 -37.03 45.62 4.59
CA THR A 5 -36.61 45.46 6.01
C THR A 5 -35.64 44.29 6.21
N ALA A 6 -34.61 44.54 7.03
CA ALA A 6 -33.63 43.56 7.48
C ALA A 6 -34.25 42.56 8.46
N THR A 7 -33.91 41.27 8.34
CA THR A 7 -33.64 40.35 9.46
C THR A 7 -33.03 39.07 8.90
N SER A 8 -31.81 38.77 9.37
CA SER A 8 -31.07 37.52 9.24
C SER A 8 -31.95 36.27 9.20
N ARG A 9 -31.80 35.45 8.15
CA ARG A 9 -31.95 33.99 8.23
C ARG A 9 -30.89 33.35 7.34
N ARG A 10 -29.82 32.87 7.97
CA ARG A 10 -28.96 31.82 7.41
C ARG A 10 -29.86 30.61 7.18
N CYS A 11 -30.00 30.18 5.93
CA CYS A 11 -30.44 28.84 5.62
C CYS A 11 -29.17 28.05 5.31
N ASP A 12 -28.51 27.56 6.36
CA ASP A 12 -27.59 26.44 6.25
C ASP A 12 -28.43 25.23 5.78
N HIS A 13 -28.30 24.88 4.50
CA HIS A 13 -28.77 23.62 3.97
C HIS A 13 -27.56 22.70 3.92
N ASP A 14 -27.39 21.94 5.00
CA ASP A 14 -26.43 20.85 5.10
C ASP A 14 -26.96 19.68 4.24
N PRO A 15 -26.24 19.23 3.19
CA PRO A 15 -26.65 18.06 2.44
C PRO A 15 -26.51 16.80 3.30
N PRO A 16 -27.40 15.80 3.17
CA PRO A 16 -27.33 14.60 3.98
C PRO A 16 -26.06 13.81 3.68
N VAL A 17 -25.21 13.65 4.71
CA VAL A 17 -24.05 12.76 4.69
C VAL A 17 -24.56 11.33 4.45
N SER A 18 -24.32 10.84 3.23
CA SER A 18 -24.65 9.47 2.86
C SER A 18 -23.59 8.55 3.47
N HIS A 19 -23.93 7.93 4.61
CA HIS A 19 -23.08 6.88 5.19
C HIS A 19 -23.00 5.69 4.21
N VAL A 20 -21.86 5.55 3.53
CA VAL A 20 -21.53 4.34 2.78
C VAL A 20 -21.51 3.18 3.77
N ARG A 21 -22.51 2.30 3.68
CA ARG A 21 -22.53 1.04 4.42
C ARG A 21 -21.41 0.17 3.87
N ARG A 22 -20.33 0.01 4.64
CA ARG A 22 -19.30 -1.00 4.36
C ARG A 22 -19.96 -2.38 4.34
N VAL A 23 -19.91 -3.05 3.20
CA VAL A 23 -20.27 -4.47 3.10
C VAL A 23 -19.20 -5.25 3.85
N PRO A 24 -19.54 -6.05 4.87
CA PRO A 24 -18.55 -6.90 5.53
C PRO A 24 -18.10 -7.97 4.53
N GLN A 25 -16.85 -7.88 4.08
CA GLN A 25 -16.20 -8.97 3.34
C GLN A 25 -16.00 -10.14 4.30
N ASN A 26 -16.99 -11.04 4.31
CA ASN A 26 -16.93 -12.28 5.06
C ASN A 26 -15.93 -13.22 4.35
N ARG A 27 -14.64 -13.11 4.68
CA ARG A 27 -13.61 -14.09 4.31
C ARG A 27 -13.92 -15.38 5.06
N THR A 28 -14.79 -16.20 4.50
CA THR A 28 -15.03 -17.56 4.98
C THR A 28 -13.76 -18.38 4.78
N ARG A 29 -12.94 -18.44 5.83
CA ARG A 29 -11.81 -19.38 5.93
C ARG A 29 -12.37 -20.80 5.80
N ARG A 30 -12.11 -21.46 4.68
CA ARG A 30 -12.36 -22.90 4.52
C ARG A 30 -11.37 -23.65 5.41
N LEU A 31 -11.82 -24.08 6.59
CA LEU A 31 -11.09 -24.98 7.48
C LEU A 31 -11.13 -26.39 6.87
N VAL A 32 -9.99 -26.85 6.35
CA VAL A 32 -9.81 -28.26 5.96
C VAL A 32 -9.43 -29.04 7.23
N LEU A 33 -10.38 -29.77 7.80
CA LEU A 33 -10.10 -30.71 8.89
C LEU A 33 -9.45 -31.97 8.29
N ALA A 34 -8.15 -32.12 8.56
CA ALA A 34 -7.44 -33.39 8.40
C ALA A 34 -7.87 -34.34 9.53
N GLY A 35 -8.57 -35.41 9.18
CA GLY A 35 -8.86 -36.51 10.09
C GLY A 35 -7.61 -37.36 10.29
N LEU A 36 -7.17 -37.53 11.54
CA LEU A 36 -6.20 -38.55 11.92
C LEU A 36 -6.75 -39.39 13.06
N LEU A 37 -6.75 -40.69 12.80
CA LEU A 37 -7.32 -41.79 13.56
C LEU A 37 -6.57 -42.06 14.86
N ALA A 38 -7.33 -42.55 15.83
CA ALA A 38 -6.89 -43.02 17.14
C ALA A 38 -5.85 -44.15 17.07
N GLY A 39 -4.87 -44.10 17.98
CA GLY A 39 -3.96 -45.19 18.32
C GLY A 39 -3.67 -45.16 19.81
N LEU A 40 -4.30 -46.06 20.55
CA LEU A 40 -4.17 -46.28 21.99
C LEU A 40 -3.11 -47.37 22.22
N LEU A 41 -2.02 -47.10 22.95
CA LEU A 41 -1.23 -48.14 23.63
C LEU A 41 -0.59 -47.63 24.93
N ILE A 42 -0.65 -48.50 25.93
CA ILE A 42 -0.34 -48.36 27.36
C ILE A 42 1.14 -48.73 27.63
N GLY A 43 1.75 -48.12 28.65
CA GLY A 43 2.95 -48.64 29.34
C GLY A 43 3.67 -47.53 30.10
N ALA A 44 3.53 -47.42 31.42
CA ALA A 44 4.27 -48.15 32.46
C ALA A 44 5.32 -47.22 33.12
N ALA A 45 5.37 -47.27 34.44
CA ALA A 45 6.08 -46.36 35.34
C ALA A 45 7.62 -46.48 35.28
N CYS A 46 8.33 -45.48 35.82
CA CYS A 46 9.18 -45.62 37.02
C CYS A 46 10.01 -44.35 37.32
N SER A 47 9.88 -43.90 38.58
CA SER A 47 10.90 -43.35 39.50
C SER A 47 11.82 -42.15 39.16
N ASN A 48 11.70 -41.15 40.05
CA ASN A 48 12.67 -40.26 40.68
C ASN A 48 14.16 -40.38 40.30
N GLY A 49 14.75 -39.23 39.97
CA GLY A 49 16.17 -38.94 40.12
C GLY A 49 16.34 -37.45 40.39
N ALA A 50 16.51 -37.11 41.67
CA ALA A 50 17.13 -35.86 42.07
C ALA A 50 18.62 -36.02 41.84
N ASP A 51 19.28 -35.02 41.24
CA ASP A 51 20.68 -34.75 41.54
C ASP A 51 20.94 -33.25 41.35
N ASP A 52 21.30 -32.68 42.48
CA ASP A 52 21.89 -31.36 42.70
C ASP A 52 23.33 -31.39 42.17
N SER A 53 23.72 -30.38 41.41
CA SER A 53 25.13 -30.08 41.16
C SER A 53 25.30 -28.60 40.91
N THR A 54 25.55 -27.94 42.03
CA THR A 54 26.17 -26.63 42.15
C THR A 54 27.45 -26.59 41.31
N GLY A 55 27.45 -25.79 40.25
CA GLY A 55 28.58 -25.56 39.34
C GLY A 55 29.02 -24.11 39.39
N THR A 56 30.08 -23.88 40.16
CA THR A 56 30.96 -22.73 40.32
C THR A 56 31.05 -21.75 39.14
N ALA A 57 31.00 -20.47 39.49
CA ALA A 57 31.35 -19.33 38.65
C ALA A 57 32.73 -19.49 38.00
N ALA A 58 32.80 -19.33 36.68
CA ALA A 58 34.02 -19.02 35.97
C ALA A 58 33.74 -17.83 35.05
N ASP A 59 34.39 -16.74 35.41
CA ASP A 59 34.56 -15.49 34.70
C ASP A 59 35.16 -15.73 33.30
N SER A 60 34.61 -15.06 32.29
CA SER A 60 35.20 -14.93 30.95
C SER A 60 34.64 -13.69 30.26
N PRO A 61 35.44 -12.61 30.14
CA PRO A 61 35.10 -11.49 29.28
C PRO A 61 35.70 -11.75 27.90
N ASP A 62 35.06 -12.62 27.09
CA ASP A 62 35.29 -12.60 25.65
C ASP A 62 34.24 -11.68 25.02
N GLN A 63 34.64 -10.42 24.91
CA GLN A 63 33.94 -9.37 24.20
C GLN A 63 33.95 -9.71 22.71
N ALA A 64 33.01 -10.56 22.31
CA ALA A 64 32.66 -10.73 20.91
C ALA A 64 32.32 -9.34 20.36
N THR A 65 33.20 -8.83 19.51
CA THR A 65 32.97 -7.61 18.75
C THR A 65 31.92 -7.96 17.71
N SER A 66 30.65 -7.92 18.11
CA SER A 66 29.52 -7.93 17.20
C SER A 66 29.64 -6.65 16.38
N THR A 67 30.08 -6.79 15.12
CA THR A 67 29.71 -5.82 14.09
C THR A 67 28.19 -5.95 13.96
N GLU A 68 27.48 -5.12 14.70
CA GLU A 68 26.03 -4.98 14.60
C GLU A 68 25.74 -4.46 13.19
N ALA A 69 25.15 -5.32 12.36
CA ALA A 69 24.45 -4.87 11.17
C ALA A 69 23.47 -3.77 11.62
N PRO A 70 23.36 -2.65 10.87
CA PRO A 70 22.49 -1.56 11.28
C PRO A 70 21.09 -2.12 11.57
N PRO A 71 20.43 -1.70 12.66
CA PRO A 71 19.14 -2.22 13.01
C PRO A 71 18.19 -1.98 11.84
N THR A 72 17.58 -3.05 11.33
CA THR A 72 16.39 -2.99 10.47
C THR A 72 15.21 -2.54 11.33
N THR A 73 15.34 -1.39 11.98
CA THR A 73 14.21 -0.68 12.55
C THR A 73 13.35 -0.32 11.36
N ALA A 74 12.13 -0.83 11.31
CA ALA A 74 11.14 -0.39 10.34
C ALA A 74 11.16 1.15 10.34
N LEU A 75 11.64 1.72 9.23
CA LEU A 75 11.72 3.16 9.06
C LEU A 75 10.29 3.70 9.24
N SER A 76 10.11 4.48 10.31
CA SER A 76 8.87 5.21 10.56
C SER A 76 8.99 6.51 9.77
N GLY A 77 8.46 6.50 8.56
CA GLY A 77 8.49 7.64 7.66
C GLY A 77 9.57 7.61 6.58
N PRO A 78 9.53 8.62 5.69
CA PRO A 78 10.41 8.70 4.54
C PRO A 78 11.88 8.86 4.97
N PRO A 79 12.82 8.30 4.20
CA PRO A 79 14.23 8.36 4.50
C PRO A 79 14.76 9.80 4.34
N VAL A 80 15.92 10.05 4.97
CA VAL A 80 16.62 11.32 4.85
C VAL A 80 16.93 11.61 3.37
N GLY A 81 16.57 12.80 2.92
CA GLY A 81 16.77 13.23 1.53
C GLY A 81 15.59 12.99 0.60
N ALA A 82 14.49 12.40 1.09
CA ALA A 82 13.26 12.32 0.32
C ALA A 82 12.70 13.72 0.03
N VAL A 83 12.13 13.89 -1.17
CA VAL A 83 11.57 15.17 -1.63
C VAL A 83 10.07 15.02 -1.81
N ALA A 84 9.30 15.94 -1.22
CA ALA A 84 7.85 16.00 -1.45
C ALA A 84 7.57 16.40 -2.90
N GLN A 85 6.81 15.57 -3.61
CA GLN A 85 6.36 15.85 -4.97
C GLN A 85 4.89 15.47 -5.13
N GLY A 86 4.13 16.30 -5.85
CA GLY A 86 2.75 15.97 -6.16
C GLY A 86 2.65 14.75 -7.06
N LEU A 87 1.85 13.76 -6.66
CA LEU A 87 1.72 12.46 -7.33
C LEU A 87 1.46 12.60 -8.83
N ARG A 88 0.63 13.57 -9.22
CA ARG A 88 0.28 13.89 -10.62
C ARG A 88 1.43 14.39 -11.49
N SER A 89 2.57 14.74 -10.89
CA SER A 89 3.76 15.25 -11.59
C SER A 89 4.90 14.23 -11.66
N ILE A 90 4.66 12.98 -11.28
CA ILE A 90 5.68 11.93 -11.23
C ILE A 90 5.70 11.14 -12.55
N THR A 91 6.87 10.60 -12.89
CA THR A 91 7.08 9.79 -14.10
C THR A 91 7.25 8.31 -13.76
N PRO A 92 7.06 7.39 -14.73
CA PRO A 92 7.35 5.97 -14.54
C PRO A 92 8.77 5.69 -14.03
N GLY A 93 8.92 4.67 -13.19
CA GLY A 93 10.19 4.26 -12.56
C GLY A 93 10.61 5.08 -11.35
N VAL A 94 9.77 6.00 -10.87
CA VAL A 94 10.07 6.77 -9.66
C VAL A 94 9.63 6.00 -8.42
N CYS A 95 10.55 5.88 -7.47
CA CYS A 95 10.35 5.23 -6.18
C CYS A 95 9.96 6.26 -5.11
N PHE A 96 9.06 5.90 -4.21
CA PHE A 96 8.55 6.83 -3.20
C PHE A 96 8.04 6.15 -1.93
N TRP A 97 7.84 6.98 -0.90
CA TRP A 97 7.04 6.64 0.29
C TRP A 97 5.70 7.37 0.25
N PRO A 98 4.60 6.67 0.54
CA PRO A 98 3.33 7.31 0.79
C PRO A 98 3.38 8.08 2.13
N PRO A 99 2.52 9.10 2.32
CA PRO A 99 2.29 9.72 3.62
C PRO A 99 1.70 8.70 4.61
N GLU A 100 2.47 8.38 5.67
CA GLU A 100 2.05 7.38 6.67
C GLU A 100 0.96 7.91 7.61
N ASP A 101 1.00 9.19 7.97
CA ASP A 101 0.06 9.80 8.91
C ASP A 101 -1.34 10.05 8.30
N ASP A 102 -1.40 10.21 6.98
CA ASP A 102 -2.64 10.39 6.21
C ASP A 102 -2.50 9.75 4.83
N PRO A 103 -2.84 8.45 4.69
CA PRO A 103 -2.79 7.75 3.41
C PRO A 103 -3.65 8.42 2.31
N GLY A 104 -4.67 9.20 2.69
CA GLY A 104 -5.49 9.95 1.73
C GLY A 104 -4.75 11.13 1.10
N ALA A 105 -3.62 11.56 1.68
CA ALA A 105 -2.84 12.69 1.20
C ALA A 105 -1.91 12.36 0.02
N GLU A 106 -1.82 11.09 -0.42
CA GLU A 106 -1.03 10.67 -1.58
C GLU A 106 -1.34 11.49 -2.84
N ASP A 107 -2.61 11.82 -3.08
CA ASP A 107 -3.01 12.64 -4.24
C ASP A 107 -2.40 14.06 -4.20
N THR A 108 -2.09 14.56 -3.00
CA THR A 108 -1.44 15.86 -2.81
C THR A 108 0.06 15.76 -2.96
N ALA A 109 0.69 14.83 -2.26
CA ALA A 109 2.13 14.63 -2.30
C ALA A 109 2.55 13.24 -1.81
N VAL A 110 3.67 12.79 -2.35
CA VAL A 110 4.42 11.62 -1.89
C VAL A 110 5.88 12.01 -1.70
N TRP A 111 6.65 11.18 -1.00
CA TRP A 111 8.06 11.41 -0.72
C TRP A 111 8.93 10.64 -1.71
N VAL A 112 9.36 11.31 -2.77
CA VAL A 112 10.16 10.72 -3.85
C VAL A 112 11.61 10.50 -3.40
N VAL A 113 12.18 9.36 -3.79
CA VAL A 113 13.56 8.96 -3.50
C VAL A 113 14.18 8.27 -4.72
N ASP A 114 15.52 8.17 -4.75
CA ASP A 114 16.20 7.24 -5.65
C ASP A 114 15.83 5.80 -5.26
N CYS A 115 15.64 4.91 -6.24
CA CYS A 115 15.22 3.53 -5.96
C CYS A 115 16.26 2.71 -5.17
N ALA A 116 17.53 3.12 -5.13
CA ALA A 116 18.55 2.53 -4.27
C ALA A 116 18.39 2.93 -2.79
N VAL A 117 17.58 3.94 -2.51
CA VAL A 117 17.21 4.37 -1.17
C VAL A 117 15.97 3.57 -0.73
N PRO A 118 15.83 3.24 0.58
CA PRO A 118 14.65 2.58 1.11
C PRO A 118 13.35 3.20 0.58
N HIS A 119 12.41 2.40 0.09
CA HIS A 119 11.08 2.81 -0.39
C HIS A 119 10.08 1.66 -0.34
N ARG A 120 8.79 1.98 -0.54
CA ARG A 120 7.69 1.01 -0.49
C ARG A 120 6.89 0.92 -1.78
N HIS A 121 6.93 1.97 -2.60
CA HIS A 121 6.12 2.09 -3.80
C HIS A 121 6.97 2.56 -4.98
N GLU A 122 6.59 2.13 -6.18
CA GLU A 122 7.17 2.60 -7.43
C GLU A 122 6.09 2.89 -8.47
N ILE A 123 6.26 3.97 -9.23
CA ILE A 123 5.38 4.29 -10.35
C ILE A 123 5.66 3.32 -11.49
N LEU A 124 4.70 2.45 -11.75
CA LEU A 124 4.77 1.46 -12.80
C LEU A 124 4.62 2.10 -14.18
N ASP A 125 3.61 2.94 -14.36
CA ASP A 125 3.35 3.70 -15.59
C ASP A 125 2.45 4.91 -15.32
N VAL A 126 2.45 5.87 -16.25
CA VAL A 126 1.55 7.04 -16.24
C VAL A 126 0.92 7.17 -17.62
N ILE A 127 -0.40 7.08 -17.66
CA ILE A 127 -1.17 6.89 -18.88
C ILE A 127 -2.18 8.01 -18.98
N ARG A 128 -2.38 8.56 -20.17
CA ARG A 128 -3.43 9.55 -20.41
C ARG A 128 -4.72 8.85 -20.82
N TYR A 129 -5.83 9.18 -20.16
CA TYR A 129 -7.16 8.80 -20.63
C TYR A 129 -7.54 9.61 -21.89
N ASP A 130 -7.76 8.92 -22.99
CA ASP A 130 -8.12 9.49 -24.29
C ASP A 130 -9.41 8.88 -24.87
N GLY A 131 -10.30 8.41 -23.99
CA GLY A 131 -11.60 7.85 -24.38
C GLY A 131 -12.50 8.82 -25.16
N PRO A 132 -13.62 8.34 -25.75
CA PRO A 132 -14.43 9.11 -26.71
C PRO A 132 -14.87 10.48 -26.18
N VAL A 133 -15.40 10.53 -24.96
CA VAL A 133 -15.89 11.77 -24.34
C VAL A 133 -14.77 12.71 -23.89
N ALA A 134 -13.55 12.19 -23.70
CA ALA A 134 -12.39 12.99 -23.33
C ALA A 134 -11.96 13.95 -24.44
N ARG A 135 -12.11 13.52 -25.71
CA ARG A 135 -11.84 14.35 -26.89
C ARG A 135 -12.76 15.57 -26.98
N GLU A 136 -13.93 15.45 -26.37
CA GLU A 136 -14.93 16.51 -26.27
C GLU A 136 -14.81 17.29 -24.94
N GLY A 137 -13.75 17.04 -24.16
CA GLY A 137 -13.48 17.69 -22.88
C GLY A 137 -14.36 17.25 -21.72
N ARG A 138 -15.29 16.31 -21.92
CA ARG A 138 -16.24 15.87 -20.89
C ARG A 138 -15.66 14.79 -19.99
N PHE A 139 -15.94 14.89 -18.69
CA PHE A 139 -15.62 13.83 -17.73
C PHE A 139 -16.43 12.57 -18.04
N PRO A 140 -15.80 11.38 -18.16
CA PRO A 140 -16.51 10.14 -18.50
C PRO A 140 -17.40 9.59 -17.39
N GLY A 141 -17.30 10.14 -16.17
CA GLY A 141 -17.89 9.57 -14.97
C GLY A 141 -16.89 8.68 -14.23
N SER A 142 -17.00 8.65 -12.90
CA SER A 142 -16.00 8.02 -12.04
C SER A 142 -15.84 6.52 -12.31
N SER A 143 -16.95 5.79 -12.46
CA SER A 143 -16.90 4.34 -12.73
C SER A 143 -16.19 4.03 -14.04
N VAL A 144 -16.47 4.79 -15.10
CA VAL A 144 -15.89 4.56 -16.43
C VAL A 144 -14.37 4.77 -16.42
N ILE A 145 -13.89 5.81 -15.75
CA ILE A 145 -12.46 6.09 -15.68
C ILE A 145 -11.73 5.17 -14.71
N GLU A 146 -12.38 4.75 -13.63
CA GLU A 146 -11.84 3.78 -12.66
C GLU A 146 -11.68 2.39 -13.29
N ASP A 147 -12.72 1.86 -13.93
CA ASP A 147 -12.67 0.56 -14.61
C ASP A 147 -11.57 0.54 -15.68
N TRP A 148 -11.51 1.61 -16.48
CA TRP A 148 -10.47 1.78 -17.49
C TRP A 148 -9.08 1.87 -16.87
N ALA A 149 -8.91 2.65 -15.80
CA ALA A 149 -7.62 2.82 -15.12
C ALA A 149 -7.07 1.48 -14.62
N ASN A 150 -7.92 0.71 -13.94
CA ASN A 150 -7.57 -0.61 -13.43
C ASN A 150 -7.18 -1.56 -14.56
N GLU A 151 -7.99 -1.67 -15.62
CA GLU A 151 -7.67 -2.51 -16.78
C GLU A 151 -6.30 -2.14 -17.37
N GLN A 152 -6.05 -0.84 -17.56
CA GLN A 152 -4.80 -0.39 -18.13
C GLN A 152 -3.60 -0.67 -17.22
N CYS A 153 -3.72 -0.44 -15.91
CA CYS A 153 -2.63 -0.70 -14.96
C CYS A 153 -2.32 -2.20 -14.83
N TYR A 154 -3.33 -3.07 -14.79
CA TYR A 154 -3.11 -4.52 -14.83
C TYR A 154 -2.37 -4.97 -16.10
N ALA A 155 -2.71 -4.40 -17.26
CA ALA A 155 -2.06 -4.73 -18.52
C ALA A 155 -0.58 -4.33 -18.59
N ARG A 156 -0.13 -3.40 -17.74
CA ARG A 156 1.26 -2.92 -17.69
C ARG A 156 2.09 -3.60 -16.62
N PHE A 157 1.45 -4.33 -15.71
CA PHE A 157 2.12 -4.99 -14.61
C PHE A 157 3.21 -5.97 -15.06
N GLU A 158 2.82 -6.96 -15.87
CA GLU A 158 3.74 -8.00 -16.33
C GLU A 158 4.91 -7.44 -17.17
N PRO A 159 4.70 -6.53 -18.13
CA PRO A 159 5.80 -5.86 -18.82
C PRO A 159 6.80 -5.12 -17.92
N PHE A 160 6.38 -4.69 -16.74
CA PHE A 160 7.23 -3.96 -15.79
C PHE A 160 7.94 -4.89 -14.80
N VAL A 161 7.18 -5.76 -14.12
CA VAL A 161 7.70 -6.65 -13.06
C VAL A 161 8.38 -7.90 -13.63
N GLY A 162 7.94 -8.35 -14.81
CA GLY A 162 8.40 -9.59 -15.44
C GLY A 162 7.67 -10.86 -14.97
N SER A 163 6.61 -10.71 -14.17
CA SER A 163 5.70 -11.77 -13.73
C SER A 163 4.25 -11.30 -13.85
N PRO A 164 3.29 -12.15 -14.27
CA PRO A 164 1.89 -11.77 -14.30
C PRO A 164 1.38 -11.47 -12.89
N TRP A 165 0.58 -10.40 -12.74
CA TRP A 165 0.02 -9.96 -11.44
C TRP A 165 -0.62 -11.11 -10.65
N THR A 166 -1.33 -12.02 -11.31
CA THR A 166 -2.01 -13.17 -10.67
C THR A 166 -1.07 -14.21 -10.05
N ARG A 167 0.24 -14.14 -10.31
CA ARG A 167 1.28 -15.04 -9.77
C ARG A 167 2.38 -14.29 -9.02
N SER A 168 2.27 -12.98 -8.91
CA SER A 168 3.23 -12.10 -8.25
C SER A 168 2.91 -12.00 -6.76
N GLU A 169 3.95 -11.84 -5.95
CA GLU A 169 3.85 -11.46 -4.54
C GLU A 169 3.54 -9.96 -4.37
N LEU A 170 3.90 -9.14 -5.37
CA LEU A 170 3.60 -7.71 -5.45
C LEU A 170 2.15 -7.48 -5.89
N ASP A 171 1.59 -6.35 -5.47
CA ASP A 171 0.27 -5.87 -5.87
C ASP A 171 0.35 -4.50 -6.55
N LEU A 172 -0.77 -4.01 -7.08
CA LEU A 172 -0.85 -2.70 -7.70
C LEU A 172 -2.13 -1.96 -7.33
N TYR A 173 -2.06 -0.63 -7.35
CA TYR A 173 -3.26 0.21 -7.36
C TYR A 173 -3.16 1.28 -8.44
N SER A 174 -4.32 1.83 -8.77
CA SER A 174 -4.47 2.88 -9.79
C SER A 174 -4.93 4.17 -9.14
N TRP A 175 -4.38 5.29 -9.56
CA TRP A 175 -4.94 6.61 -9.30
C TRP A 175 -5.50 7.17 -10.59
N TRP A 176 -6.73 7.68 -10.56
CA TRP A 176 -7.39 8.27 -11.72
C TRP A 176 -7.91 9.68 -11.45
N PRO A 177 -8.21 10.47 -12.49
CA PRO A 177 -8.78 11.80 -12.34
C PRO A 177 -10.18 11.76 -11.70
N SER A 178 -10.40 12.65 -10.74
CA SER A 178 -11.74 13.05 -10.29
C SER A 178 -12.35 14.09 -11.24
N ALA A 179 -13.67 14.31 -11.15
CA ALA A 179 -14.33 15.41 -11.87
C ALA A 179 -13.68 16.78 -11.57
N ALA A 180 -13.30 17.03 -10.31
CA ALA A 180 -12.67 18.29 -9.92
C ALA A 180 -11.27 18.46 -10.54
N SER A 181 -10.45 17.39 -10.58
CA SER A 181 -9.15 17.43 -11.25
C SER A 181 -9.30 17.53 -12.78
N TRP A 182 -10.36 16.94 -13.32
CA TRP A 182 -10.66 16.97 -14.73
C TRP A 182 -10.94 18.40 -15.23
N ASP A 183 -11.63 19.21 -14.44
CA ASP A 183 -11.86 20.64 -14.73
C ASP A 183 -10.54 21.44 -14.79
N ARG A 184 -9.48 20.93 -14.15
CA ARG A 184 -8.11 21.46 -14.21
C ARG A 184 -7.23 20.76 -15.24
N ALA A 185 -7.85 20.13 -16.24
CA ALA A 185 -7.20 19.41 -17.34
C ALA A 185 -6.42 18.14 -16.95
N ASP A 186 -6.61 17.59 -15.74
CA ASP A 186 -6.04 16.28 -15.39
C ASP A 186 -6.71 15.16 -16.17
N ARG A 187 -5.90 14.37 -16.88
CA ARG A 187 -6.33 13.20 -17.64
C ARG A 187 -5.44 12.01 -17.33
N SER A 188 -4.63 12.07 -16.28
CA SER A 188 -3.57 11.12 -15.99
C SER A 188 -4.07 10.02 -15.06
N VAL A 189 -3.93 8.78 -15.52
CA VAL A 189 -3.98 7.58 -14.71
C VAL A 189 -2.57 7.20 -14.32
N ILE A 190 -2.35 6.90 -13.04
CA ILE A 190 -1.05 6.54 -12.49
C ILE A 190 -1.16 5.13 -11.93
N CYS A 191 -0.29 4.25 -12.39
CA CYS A 191 -0.20 2.88 -11.92
C CYS A 191 0.94 2.78 -10.92
N VAL A 192 0.66 2.23 -9.75
CA VAL A 192 1.65 2.09 -8.68
C VAL A 192 1.78 0.61 -8.31
N VAL A 193 3.01 0.13 -8.21
CA VAL A 193 3.34 -1.21 -7.71
C VAL A 193 3.93 -1.10 -6.31
N PHE A 194 3.61 -2.07 -5.46
CA PHE A 194 4.06 -2.14 -4.07
C PHE A 194 4.06 -3.59 -3.57
N ASP A 195 4.74 -3.83 -2.45
CA ASP A 195 4.65 -5.10 -1.75
C ASP A 195 3.51 -5.06 -0.71
N PRO A 196 2.49 -5.93 -0.81
CA PRO A 196 1.34 -5.92 0.12
C PRO A 196 1.68 -6.40 1.54
N SER A 197 2.87 -6.95 1.76
CA SER A 197 3.41 -7.23 3.10
C SER A 197 4.02 -5.99 3.77
N ASP A 198 4.00 -4.85 3.09
CA ASP A 198 4.55 -3.58 3.56
C ASP A 198 6.09 -3.64 3.73
N GLU A 199 6.75 -4.42 2.87
CA GLU A 199 8.21 -4.52 2.83
C GLU A 199 8.86 -3.20 2.38
N VAL A 200 9.95 -2.82 3.05
CA VAL A 200 10.83 -1.73 2.62
C VAL A 200 11.95 -2.29 1.75
N VAL A 201 12.01 -1.86 0.50
CA VAL A 201 13.00 -2.30 -0.49
C VAL A 201 14.03 -1.21 -0.80
N THR A 202 15.19 -1.61 -1.33
CA THR A 202 16.28 -0.70 -1.74
C THR A 202 16.66 -0.91 -3.21
N SER A 203 15.70 -1.39 -4.00
CA SER A 203 15.82 -1.56 -5.44
C SER A 203 14.46 -1.39 -6.08
N SER A 204 14.44 -1.00 -7.35
CA SER A 204 13.21 -0.98 -8.17
C SER A 204 12.55 -2.37 -8.20
N PHE A 205 11.24 -2.40 -8.33
CA PHE A 205 10.42 -3.58 -8.59
C PHE A 205 10.50 -4.05 -10.05
N ARG A 206 11.10 -3.26 -10.95
CA ARG A 206 11.29 -3.59 -12.36
C ARG A 206 12.10 -4.87 -12.53
N ASP A 207 11.62 -5.75 -13.41
CA ASP A 207 12.27 -7.01 -13.79
C ASP A 207 12.63 -7.94 -12.61
N THR A 208 11.99 -7.74 -11.44
CA THR A 208 12.26 -8.54 -10.24
C THR A 208 11.69 -9.95 -10.32
N ARG A 209 10.64 -10.14 -11.14
CA ARG A 209 9.88 -11.39 -11.27
C ARG A 209 9.38 -11.94 -9.92
N ARG A 210 9.18 -11.04 -8.96
CA ARG A 210 8.51 -11.32 -7.69
C ARG A 210 7.04 -11.65 -7.92
#